data_AF-A0A2V6AJI3-F1
#
_entry.id   AF-A0A2V6AJI3-F1
#
_cell.length_a   1.000
_cell.length_b   1.000
_cell.length_c   1.000
_cell.angle_alpha   90.00
_cell.angle_beta   90.00
_cell.angle_gamma   90.00
#
_symmetry.space_group_name_H-M   'P 1'
#
loop_
_entity.id
_entity.type
_entity.pdbx_description
1 polymer ?
#
loop_
_entity_poly.entity_id
_entity_poly.type
_entity_poly.pdbx_seq_one_letter_code
_entity_poly.pdbx_strand_id
1 'polypeptide(L)'
;MDWIKVHYDRVTLIAAAIFLFISAIWIWWNAIQFGNRLIPQQAPPQKAASPPAVAVELDRAAKELEHPAQWKASTRSGLFVPERHFIGTNGLPATLQNTQVHPPVPNDWFEQFALPIENGDVLDQDPDDDGFTNLDEWQGGTDPTDKNSHPDYLTKLHL
;
A
#
# COMPACT_ATOMS: atom_id res chain seq x y z
N MET A 1 -64.01 -71.48 39.91
CA MET A 1 -64.23 -70.98 38.53
C MET A 1 -65.72 -70.84 38.19
N ASP A 2 -66.66 -70.96 39.14
CA ASP A 2 -68.10 -70.90 38.84
C ASP A 2 -68.69 -69.51 39.00
N TRP A 3 -68.13 -68.68 39.89
CA TRP A 3 -68.56 -67.28 40.06
C TRP A 3 -68.37 -66.41 38.80
N ILE A 4 -67.26 -66.63 38.08
CA ILE A 4 -66.96 -65.93 36.80
C ILE A 4 -67.97 -66.31 35.71
N LYS A 5 -68.48 -67.55 35.72
CA LYS A 5 -69.51 -68.00 34.75
C LYS A 5 -70.89 -67.40 35.07
N VAL A 6 -71.22 -67.25 36.36
CA VAL A 6 -72.51 -66.69 36.81
C VAL A 6 -72.56 -65.17 36.65
N HIS A 7 -71.42 -64.47 36.67
CA HIS A 7 -71.34 -63.00 36.58
C HIS A 7 -70.47 -62.52 35.41
N TYR A 8 -70.52 -63.22 34.27
CA TYR A 8 -69.70 -62.92 33.09
C TYR A 8 -69.85 -61.46 32.61
N ASP A 9 -71.07 -60.93 32.61
CA ASP A 9 -71.36 -59.55 32.22
C ASP A 9 -70.58 -58.52 33.07
N ARG A 10 -70.56 -58.70 34.40
CA ARG A 10 -69.79 -57.84 35.31
C ARG A 10 -68.27 -57.98 35.10
N VAL A 11 -67.79 -59.19 34.81
CA VAL A 11 -66.38 -59.42 34.49
C VAL A 11 -65.99 -58.74 33.18
N THR A 12 -66.85 -58.76 32.16
CA THR A 12 -66.62 -58.05 30.90
C THR A 12 -66.62 -56.53 31.08
N LEU A 13 -67.52 -55.99 31.91
CA LEU A 13 -67.54 -54.55 32.21
C LEU A 13 -66.31 -54.10 32.99
N ILE A 14 -65.86 -54.89 33.97
CA ILE A 14 -64.63 -54.59 34.72
C ILE A 14 -63.40 -54.67 33.81
N ALA A 15 -63.32 -55.67 32.94
CA ALA A 15 -62.23 -55.78 31.97
C ALA A 15 -62.19 -54.59 30.99
N ALA A 16 -63.36 -54.18 30.48
CA ALA A 16 -63.48 -53.01 29.62
C ALA A 16 -63.07 -51.72 30.35
N ALA A 17 -63.50 -51.55 31.61
CA ALA A 17 -63.12 -50.40 32.43
C ALA A 17 -61.61 -50.34 32.70
N ILE A 18 -60.98 -51.48 32.99
CA ILE A 18 -59.52 -51.57 33.18
C ILE A 18 -58.80 -51.23 31.88
N PHE A 19 -59.26 -51.75 30.74
CA PHE A 19 -58.68 -51.45 29.44
C PHE A 19 -58.74 -49.96 29.11
N LEU A 20 -59.89 -49.33 29.33
CA LEU A 20 -60.07 -47.89 29.14
C LEU A 20 -59.15 -47.09 30.07
N PHE A 21 -59.02 -47.49 31.33
CA PHE A 21 -58.14 -46.83 32.29
C PHE A 21 -56.67 -46.89 31.88
N ILE A 22 -56.20 -48.04 31.41
CA ILE A 22 -54.83 -48.21 30.88
C ILE A 22 -54.62 -47.33 29.65
N SER A 23 -55.59 -47.30 28.73
CA SER A 23 -55.51 -46.47 27.52
C SER A 23 -55.43 -44.97 27.85
N ALA A 24 -56.19 -44.51 28.85
CA ALA A 24 -56.17 -43.13 29.31
C ALA A 24 -54.81 -42.73 29.89
N ILE A 25 -54.20 -43.58 30.72
CA ILE A 25 -52.85 -43.36 31.26
C ILE A 25 -51.82 -43.28 30.13
N TRP A 26 -51.93 -44.17 29.14
CA TRP A 26 -51.00 -44.22 28.02
C TRP A 26 -51.07 -42.97 27.13
N ILE A 27 -52.29 -42.48 26.85
CA ILE A 27 -52.52 -41.22 26.13
C ILE A 27 -51.96 -40.03 26.91
N TRP A 28 -52.19 -39.98 28.22
CA TRP A 28 -51.71 -38.89 29.06
C TRP A 28 -50.17 -38.83 29.09
N TRP A 29 -49.50 -39.97 29.25
CA TRP A 29 -48.04 -40.01 29.14
C TRP A 29 -47.53 -39.57 27.78
N ASN A 30 -48.16 -39.99 26.69
CA ASN A 30 -47.76 -39.55 25.35
C ASN A 30 -47.94 -38.03 25.18
N ALA A 31 -49.02 -37.45 25.71
CA ALA A 31 -49.26 -36.01 25.68
C ALA A 31 -48.20 -35.20 26.45
N ILE A 32 -47.76 -35.67 27.62
CA ILE A 32 -46.67 -35.04 28.39
C ILE A 32 -45.34 -35.13 27.61
N GLN A 33 -45.05 -36.29 27.01
CA GLN A 33 -43.82 -36.49 26.22
C GLN A 33 -43.80 -35.64 24.94
N PHE A 34 -44.97 -35.37 24.34
CA PHE A 34 -45.06 -34.49 23.18
C PHE A 34 -44.60 -33.07 23.49
N GLY A 35 -44.99 -32.50 24.64
CA GLY A 35 -44.52 -31.19 25.07
C GLY A 35 -42.99 -31.10 25.17
N ASN A 36 -42.35 -32.15 25.67
CA ASN A 36 -40.88 -32.23 25.76
C ASN A 36 -40.18 -32.39 24.40
N ARG A 37 -40.88 -32.84 23.36
CA ARG A 37 -40.34 -32.98 22.00
C ARG A 37 -40.46 -31.71 21.16
N LEU A 38 -41.21 -30.71 21.63
CA LEU A 38 -41.34 -29.41 20.99
C LEU A 38 -40.20 -28.44 21.36
N ILE A 39 -39.04 -28.95 21.79
CA ILE A 39 -37.85 -28.11 21.92
C ILE A 39 -37.52 -27.60 20.51
N PRO A 40 -37.60 -26.28 20.24
CA PRO A 40 -37.23 -25.75 18.96
C PRO A 40 -35.77 -26.13 18.73
N GLN A 41 -35.51 -26.87 17.65
CA GLN A 41 -34.15 -27.19 17.24
C GLN A 41 -33.39 -25.87 17.14
N GLN A 42 -32.43 -25.68 18.04
CA GLN A 42 -31.64 -24.47 18.10
C GLN A 42 -30.97 -24.32 16.73
N ALA A 43 -31.32 -23.26 16.02
CA ALA A 43 -30.76 -23.00 14.70
C ALA A 43 -29.22 -23.04 14.82
N PRO A 44 -28.50 -23.64 13.86
CA PRO A 44 -27.06 -23.59 13.87
C PRO A 44 -26.63 -22.12 14.00
N PRO A 45 -25.56 -21.82 14.77
CA PRO A 45 -25.08 -20.45 14.92
C PRO A 45 -24.93 -19.86 13.53
N GLN A 46 -25.60 -18.74 13.28
CA GLN A 46 -25.55 -18.05 11.99
C GLN A 46 -24.07 -17.84 11.65
N LYS A 47 -23.62 -18.48 10.57
CA LYS A 47 -22.26 -18.28 10.07
C LYS A 47 -22.15 -16.79 9.76
N ALA A 48 -21.28 -16.09 10.48
CA ALA A 48 -21.11 -14.66 10.32
C ALA A 48 -20.91 -14.37 8.82
N ALA A 49 -21.86 -13.63 8.23
CA ALA A 49 -21.78 -13.27 6.84
C ALA A 49 -20.46 -12.52 6.63
N SER A 50 -19.70 -12.93 5.62
CA SER A 50 -18.51 -12.18 5.23
C SER A 50 -18.92 -10.72 4.99
N PRO A 51 -18.16 -9.75 5.54
CA PRO A 51 -18.51 -8.35 5.36
C PRO A 51 -18.59 -8.02 3.86
N PRO A 52 -19.50 -7.11 3.46
CA PRO A 52 -19.65 -6.72 2.07
C PRO A 52 -18.31 -6.18 1.55
N ALA A 53 -18.01 -6.42 0.27
CA ALA A 53 -16.72 -6.07 -0.36
C ALA A 53 -16.28 -4.62 -0.10
N VAL A 54 -17.25 -3.70 -0.02
CA VAL A 54 -17.04 -2.27 0.28
C VAL A 54 -16.39 -2.04 1.65
N ALA A 55 -16.74 -2.82 2.68
CA ALA A 55 -16.15 -2.68 4.02
C ALA A 55 -14.69 -3.16 4.03
N VAL A 56 -14.36 -4.20 3.25
CA VAL A 56 -12.99 -4.72 3.11
C VAL A 56 -12.09 -3.72 2.36
N GLU A 57 -12.65 -2.99 1.40
CA GLU A 57 -11.93 -1.93 0.68
C GLU A 57 -11.64 -0.71 1.56
N LEU A 58 -12.59 -0.31 2.41
CA LEU A 58 -12.40 0.79 3.36
C LEU A 58 -11.29 0.50 4.37
N ASP A 59 -11.30 -0.70 4.98
CA ASP A 59 -10.27 -1.10 5.94
C ASP A 59 -8.88 -1.21 5.27
N ARG A 60 -8.84 -1.68 4.02
CA ARG A 60 -7.59 -1.72 3.24
C ARG A 60 -7.07 -0.32 2.97
N ALA A 61 -7.93 0.59 2.51
CA ALA A 61 -7.56 1.98 2.25
C ALA A 61 -7.10 2.69 3.54
N ALA A 62 -7.77 2.46 4.67
CA ALA A 62 -7.38 2.99 5.97
C ALA A 62 -5.99 2.49 6.39
N LYS A 63 -5.68 1.22 6.14
CA LYS A 63 -4.37 0.63 6.43
C LYS A 63 -3.27 1.16 5.50
N GLU A 64 -3.58 1.44 4.25
CA GLU A 64 -2.65 2.07 3.30
C GLU A 64 -2.35 3.54 3.67
N LEU A 65 -3.31 4.25 4.28
CA LEU A 65 -3.12 5.61 4.79
C LEU A 65 -2.16 5.68 6.00
N GLU A 66 -2.06 4.62 6.81
CA GLU A 66 -1.09 4.56 7.93
C GLU A 66 0.36 4.54 7.44
N HIS A 67 0.59 4.19 6.17
CA HIS A 67 1.92 4.17 5.55
C HIS A 67 1.92 5.12 4.37
N PRO A 68 2.02 6.45 4.61
CA PRO A 68 1.97 7.43 3.53
C PRO A 68 3.05 7.10 2.51
N ALA A 69 2.65 6.99 1.24
CA ALA A 69 3.56 6.74 0.15
C ALA A 69 4.62 7.85 0.13
N GLN A 70 5.87 7.48 0.44
CA GLN A 70 6.96 8.42 0.38
C GLN A 70 7.35 8.63 -1.08
N TRP A 71 7.37 9.89 -1.50
CA TRP A 71 7.88 10.29 -2.79
C TRP A 71 9.37 9.92 -2.84
N LYS A 72 9.68 8.83 -3.53
CA LYS A 72 11.07 8.49 -3.85
C LYS A 72 11.49 9.41 -4.98
N ALA A 73 12.31 10.42 -4.66
CA ALA A 73 13.01 11.17 -5.69
C ALA A 73 13.87 10.17 -6.48
N SER A 74 13.45 9.85 -7.69
CA SER A 74 14.29 9.11 -8.62
C SER A 74 15.44 10.00 -9.07
N THR A 75 16.63 9.44 -9.23
CA THR A 75 17.79 10.13 -9.84
C THR A 75 17.49 10.57 -11.27
N ARG A 76 16.53 9.91 -11.92
CA ARG A 76 15.92 10.34 -13.17
C ARG A 76 14.89 11.43 -12.88
N SER A 77 14.93 12.53 -13.62
CA SER A 77 13.89 13.56 -13.53
C SER A 77 12.52 12.90 -13.66
N GLY A 78 11.61 13.20 -12.73
CA GLY A 78 10.36 12.46 -12.60
C GLY A 78 9.51 12.51 -13.88
N LEU A 79 8.44 11.71 -13.95
CA LEU A 79 7.52 11.65 -15.11
C LEU A 79 6.99 13.03 -15.59
N PHE A 80 7.03 14.04 -14.72
CA PHE A 80 6.56 15.40 -15.00
C PHE A 80 7.69 16.45 -15.04
N VAL A 81 8.95 16.04 -14.88
CA VAL A 81 10.12 16.92 -14.98
C VAL A 81 10.93 16.46 -16.18
N PRO A 82 10.93 17.20 -17.30
CA PRO A 82 11.73 16.82 -18.45
C PRO A 82 13.21 16.74 -18.08
N GLU A 83 13.92 15.74 -18.60
CA GLU A 83 15.38 15.67 -18.50
C GLU A 83 15.96 16.90 -19.23
N ARG A 84 16.97 17.56 -18.66
CA ARG A 84 17.68 18.61 -19.40
C ARG A 84 18.54 17.95 -20.47
N HIS A 85 18.33 18.37 -21.71
CA HIS A 85 19.07 17.88 -22.87
C HIS A 85 20.03 18.98 -23.34
N PHE A 86 21.23 18.58 -23.73
CA PHE A 86 22.32 19.43 -24.20
C PHE A 86 22.82 18.90 -25.54
N ILE A 87 23.56 19.71 -26.29
CA ILE A 87 24.25 19.24 -27.48
C ILE A 87 25.67 18.88 -27.04
N GLY A 88 26.01 17.59 -27.12
CA GLY A 88 27.37 17.14 -26.83
C GLY A 88 28.36 17.64 -27.89
N THR A 89 29.66 17.52 -27.60
CA THR A 89 30.75 17.89 -28.52
C THR A 89 30.69 17.17 -29.89
N ASN A 90 29.97 16.05 -29.96
CA ASN A 90 29.69 15.27 -31.17
C ASN A 90 28.45 15.74 -31.96
N GLY A 91 27.77 16.80 -31.51
CA GLY A 91 26.54 17.32 -32.13
C GLY A 91 25.29 16.48 -31.86
N LEU A 92 25.35 15.50 -30.94
CA LEU A 92 24.22 14.66 -30.56
C LEU A 92 23.57 15.15 -29.27
N PRO A 93 22.26 14.91 -29.06
CA PRO A 93 21.61 15.20 -27.80
C PRO A 93 22.20 14.33 -26.69
N ALA A 94 22.72 15.00 -25.66
CA ALA A 94 23.32 14.45 -24.45
C ALA A 94 22.50 14.86 -23.23
N THR A 95 22.49 14.03 -22.19
CA THR A 95 21.88 14.35 -20.89
C THR A 95 22.97 14.46 -19.82
N LEU A 96 22.70 15.19 -18.73
CA LEU A 96 23.64 15.37 -17.61
C LEU A 96 24.14 14.03 -17.03
N GLN A 97 23.33 12.97 -17.11
CA GLN A 97 23.63 11.66 -16.54
C GLN A 97 24.47 10.76 -17.47
N ASN A 98 24.38 10.96 -18.79
CA ASN A 98 25.00 10.06 -19.77
C ASN A 98 26.30 10.61 -20.35
N THR A 99 26.50 11.92 -20.32
CA THR A 99 27.65 12.53 -20.99
C THR A 99 28.11 13.77 -20.25
N GLN A 100 29.43 13.88 -20.07
CA GLN A 100 30.07 15.11 -19.66
C GLN A 100 29.94 16.12 -20.79
N VAL A 101 29.17 17.19 -20.56
CA VAL A 101 28.83 18.16 -21.62
C VAL A 101 30.06 18.94 -22.06
N HIS A 102 30.87 19.37 -21.09
CA HIS A 102 32.09 20.16 -21.29
C HIS A 102 33.31 19.50 -20.64
N PRO A 103 33.91 18.47 -21.26
CA PRO A 103 35.17 17.91 -20.77
C PRO A 103 36.27 18.98 -20.79
N PRO A 104 37.13 19.07 -19.75
CA PRO A 104 37.36 18.11 -18.67
C PRO A 104 36.50 18.32 -17.40
N VAL A 105 35.63 19.33 -17.36
CA VAL A 105 34.91 19.76 -16.15
C VAL A 105 33.64 18.91 -15.92
N PRO A 106 33.44 18.29 -14.74
CA PRO A 106 32.28 17.46 -14.47
C PRO A 106 31.00 18.29 -14.39
N ASN A 107 29.88 17.71 -14.82
CA ASN A 107 28.58 18.37 -14.84
C ASN A 107 28.15 18.87 -13.45
N ASP A 108 28.46 18.11 -12.38
CA ASP A 108 28.13 18.46 -11.00
C ASP A 108 28.77 19.80 -10.56
N TRP A 109 29.94 20.16 -11.10
CA TRP A 109 30.61 21.42 -10.80
C TRP A 109 29.81 22.60 -11.37
N PHE A 110 29.36 22.49 -12.62
CA PHE A 110 28.50 23.52 -13.21
C PHE A 110 27.15 23.65 -12.46
N GLU A 111 26.59 22.54 -11.97
CA GLU A 111 25.36 22.58 -11.17
C GLU A 111 25.59 23.22 -9.79
N GLN A 112 26.74 22.95 -9.16
CA GLN A 112 27.10 23.52 -7.86
C GLN A 112 27.21 25.05 -7.92
N PHE A 113 27.84 25.57 -8.96
CA PHE A 113 28.06 27.01 -9.16
C PHE A 113 26.98 27.67 -10.04
N ALA A 114 25.89 26.95 -10.34
CA ALA A 114 24.77 27.43 -11.14
C ALA A 114 25.17 28.05 -12.50
N LEU A 115 26.24 27.54 -13.11
CA LEU A 115 26.76 28.03 -14.39
C LEU A 115 25.89 27.56 -15.57
N PRO A 116 25.80 28.35 -16.65
CA PRO A 116 25.00 28.01 -17.82
C PRO A 116 25.66 26.91 -18.65
N ILE A 117 25.56 25.65 -18.21
CA ILE A 117 26.12 24.46 -18.87
C ILE A 117 25.59 24.27 -20.31
N GLU A 118 24.45 24.86 -20.65
CA GLU A 118 23.93 24.92 -22.03
C GLU A 118 24.80 25.70 -23.01
N ASN A 119 25.63 26.63 -22.53
CA ASN A 119 26.50 27.43 -23.38
C ASN A 119 27.71 26.61 -23.82
N GLY A 120 27.97 26.56 -25.12
CA GLY A 120 29.11 25.85 -25.70
C GLY A 120 30.47 26.43 -25.30
N ASP A 121 30.48 27.71 -24.97
CA ASP A 121 31.62 28.54 -24.58
C ASP A 121 31.70 28.75 -23.05
N VAL A 122 30.91 28.01 -22.24
CA VAL A 122 30.87 28.21 -20.79
C VAL A 122 32.24 28.07 -20.13
N LEU A 123 33.16 27.27 -20.68
CA LEU A 123 34.52 27.13 -20.14
C LEU A 123 35.38 28.38 -20.32
N ASP A 124 35.11 29.18 -21.34
CA ASP A 124 35.83 30.40 -21.68
C ASP A 124 35.15 31.66 -21.10
N GLN A 125 33.99 31.49 -20.47
CA GLN A 125 33.26 32.58 -19.82
C GLN A 125 33.86 32.91 -18.45
N ASP A 126 33.72 34.18 -18.09
CA ASP A 126 34.14 34.80 -16.83
C ASP A 126 32.89 35.47 -16.24
N PRO A 127 32.14 34.79 -15.34
CA PRO A 127 30.89 35.31 -14.80
C PRO A 127 31.06 36.46 -13.79
N ASP A 128 32.21 36.56 -13.12
CA ASP A 128 32.48 37.52 -12.05
C ASP A 128 33.43 38.66 -12.46
N ASP A 129 33.85 38.65 -13.73
CA ASP A 129 34.74 39.60 -14.41
C ASP A 129 36.05 39.80 -13.62
N ASP A 130 36.56 38.76 -12.97
CA ASP A 130 37.81 38.79 -12.21
C ASP A 130 39.06 38.59 -13.12
N GLY A 131 38.81 38.24 -14.39
CA GLY A 131 39.81 38.01 -15.40
C GLY A 131 40.30 36.58 -15.48
N PHE A 132 39.71 35.61 -14.78
CA PHE A 132 39.95 34.18 -14.92
C PHE A 132 38.76 33.51 -15.63
N THR A 133 39.06 32.47 -16.41
CA THR A 133 37.99 31.70 -17.06
C THR A 133 37.49 30.60 -16.13
N ASN A 134 36.25 30.16 -16.30
CA ASN A 134 35.70 29.02 -15.58
C ASN A 134 36.61 27.77 -15.64
N LEU A 135 37.34 27.56 -16.74
CA LEU A 135 38.32 26.48 -16.87
C LEU A 135 39.55 26.67 -15.97
N ASP A 136 40.07 27.89 -15.87
CA ASP A 136 41.20 28.24 -15.02
C ASP A 136 40.84 28.07 -13.54
N GLU A 137 39.63 28.47 -13.18
CA GLU A 137 39.10 28.35 -11.81
C GLU A 137 38.80 26.92 -11.41
N TRP A 138 38.30 26.10 -12.35
CA TRP A 138 38.18 24.67 -12.12
C TRP A 138 39.54 24.01 -11.88
N GLN A 139 40.59 24.42 -12.60
CA GLN A 139 41.96 23.94 -12.37
C GLN A 139 42.55 24.47 -11.06
N GLY A 140 42.22 25.70 -10.69
CA GLY A 140 42.62 26.35 -9.43
C GLY A 140 41.83 25.88 -8.21
N GLY A 141 40.71 25.19 -8.41
CA GLY A 141 39.79 24.78 -7.35
C GLY A 141 39.09 25.96 -6.67
N THR A 142 38.84 27.04 -7.41
CA THR A 142 38.24 28.29 -6.93
C THR A 142 36.77 28.41 -7.35
N ASP A 143 36.11 29.51 -6.94
CA ASP A 143 34.66 29.66 -7.12
C ASP A 143 34.38 30.64 -8.27
N PRO A 144 33.84 30.16 -9.41
CA PRO A 144 33.60 30.97 -10.61
C PRO A 144 32.51 32.04 -10.50
N THR A 145 31.92 32.16 -9.32
CA THR A 145 30.89 33.16 -9.04
C THR A 145 31.31 34.19 -8.01
N ASP A 146 32.48 34.01 -7.37
CA ASP A 146 33.02 34.93 -6.38
C ASP A 146 34.34 35.52 -6.84
N LYS A 147 34.30 36.80 -7.18
CA LYS A 147 35.44 37.63 -7.58
C LYS A 147 36.64 37.59 -6.62
N ASN A 148 36.44 37.23 -5.34
CA ASN A 148 37.53 37.13 -4.36
C ASN A 148 38.16 35.73 -4.30
N SER A 149 37.49 34.75 -4.89
CA SER A 149 37.87 33.33 -4.92
C SER A 149 38.47 33.04 -6.29
N HIS A 150 39.70 33.48 -6.47
CA HIS A 150 40.41 33.35 -7.74
C HIS A 150 41.78 32.68 -7.56
N PRO A 151 42.31 32.02 -8.59
CA PRO A 151 43.67 31.47 -8.55
C PRO A 151 44.72 32.58 -8.41
N ASP A 152 45.95 32.24 -8.05
CA ASP A 152 47.02 33.25 -7.99
C ASP A 152 47.21 33.91 -9.37
N TYR A 153 47.24 35.25 -9.44
CA TYR A 153 47.50 36.01 -10.66
C TYR A 153 48.81 35.60 -11.35
N LEU A 154 49.75 35.04 -10.62
CA LEU A 154 50.98 34.47 -11.18
C LEU A 154 50.72 33.36 -12.21
N THR A 155 49.61 32.62 -12.09
CA THR A 155 49.22 31.57 -13.05
C THR A 155 48.97 32.13 -14.45
N LYS A 156 48.48 33.37 -14.57
CA LYS A 156 48.33 34.08 -15.85
C LYS A 156 49.65 34.58 -16.45
N LEU A 157 50.73 34.59 -15.68
CA LEU A 157 52.03 35.13 -16.12
C LEU A 157 52.92 34.07 -16.81
N HIS A 158 52.39 32.89 -17.10
CA HIS A 158 53.11 31.86 -17.85
C HIS A 158 53.30 32.29 -19.31
N LEU A 159 54.56 32.56 -19.67
CA LEU A 159 55.03 33.06 -20.98
C LEU A 159 55.21 31.94 -22.01
#